data_AF-A0A6M3M8A8-F1
#
_entry.id   AF-A0A6M3M8A8-F1
#
_cell.length_a   1.000
_cell.length_b   1.000
_cell.length_c   1.000
_cell.angle_alpha   90.00
_cell.angle_beta   90.00
_cell.angle_gamma   90.00
#
_symmetry.space_group_name_H-M   'P 1'
#
loop_
_entity.id
_entity.type
_entity.pdbx_description
1 polymer ?
#
loop_
_entity_poly.entity_id
_entity_poly.type
_entity_poly.pdbx_seq_one_letter_code
_entity_poly.pdbx_strand_id
1 'polypeptide(L)'
;MPKPSRRSTKEELMRRLEGDYNRKKGGGSLFRTDLQGVNFWQCKETDHLLDIIPYTAGDMDPVEPRSESYVLELYVHNNVGQTEGMIVCMAETFKKPCPICEERRRLIKKGEDDQRIKDLTPSRYPRSIYNIVCYDSREEEDKGVQVWHTSNYLLQQYLLALAKRPVRPGQKSVEPFIAFMDLDEGKTIVFKREGKKESTKYIGLRFEDRNYKIDDEIANSAHVLDELIHWPSYDEVYQEFWGTAPEEKEKEETSDRGKKYEEAVTEGEKEEQPTRSRRRSVEEKEDVPDPPPTRSRRQATEETEGPAKGKNLCPAGKNFGVDIDELKECDKCGVWKECAKEADAIEKAKRK
;
A
#
# COMPACT_ATOMS: atom_id res chain seq x y z
N MET A 1 18.37 -6.46 -58.61
CA MET A 1 18.56 -5.56 -57.45
C MET A 1 19.99 -5.69 -56.96
N PRO A 2 20.77 -4.59 -56.86
CA PRO A 2 22.14 -4.64 -56.37
C PRO A 2 22.16 -5.09 -54.90
N LYS A 3 23.04 -6.04 -54.55
CA LYS A 3 23.18 -6.53 -53.17
C LYS A 3 23.79 -5.41 -52.31
N PRO A 4 23.22 -5.09 -51.13
CA PRO A 4 23.75 -4.05 -50.27
C PRO A 4 25.19 -4.37 -49.83
N SER A 5 26.02 -3.34 -49.67
CA SER A 5 27.43 -3.50 -49.29
C SER A 5 27.53 -4.13 -47.90
N ARG A 6 28.48 -5.06 -47.71
CA ARG A 6 28.66 -5.78 -46.42
C ARG A 6 28.85 -4.83 -45.22
N ARG A 7 29.36 -3.61 -45.45
CA ARG A 7 29.60 -2.60 -44.42
C ARG A 7 28.30 -1.88 -44.01
N SER A 8 27.49 -1.47 -44.99
CA SER A 8 26.17 -0.87 -44.74
C SER A 8 25.20 -1.88 -44.11
N THR A 9 25.29 -3.16 -44.49
CA THR A 9 24.49 -4.22 -43.84
C THR A 9 24.89 -4.42 -42.38
N LYS A 10 26.19 -4.31 -42.03
CA LYS A 10 26.66 -4.45 -40.65
C LYS A 10 26.19 -3.27 -39.78
N GLU A 11 26.30 -2.04 -40.28
CA GLU A 11 25.83 -0.85 -39.56
C GLU A 11 24.31 -0.88 -39.35
N GLU A 12 23.54 -1.29 -40.36
CA GLU A 12 22.09 -1.40 -40.26
C GLU A 12 21.65 -2.56 -39.35
N LEU A 13 22.39 -3.69 -39.36
CA LEU A 13 22.18 -4.79 -38.42
C LEU A 13 22.57 -4.41 -37.00
N MET A 14 23.64 -3.63 -36.78
CA MET A 14 24.02 -3.11 -35.46
C MET A 14 23.02 -2.08 -34.95
N ARG A 15 22.50 -1.20 -35.81
CA ARG A 15 21.43 -0.24 -35.48
C ARG A 15 20.11 -0.95 -35.16
N ARG A 16 19.82 -2.07 -35.83
CA ARG A 16 18.72 -2.97 -35.45
C ARG A 16 19.00 -3.71 -34.16
N LEU A 17 20.24 -4.14 -33.90
CA LEU A 17 20.61 -4.80 -32.64
C LEU A 17 20.53 -3.82 -31.46
N GLU A 18 20.96 -2.57 -31.63
CA GLU A 18 20.75 -1.47 -30.67
C GLU A 18 19.27 -1.15 -30.54
N GLY A 19 18.52 -1.12 -31.64
CA GLY A 19 17.07 -0.97 -31.64
C GLY A 19 16.35 -2.10 -30.91
N ASP A 20 16.81 -3.34 -31.03
CA ASP A 20 16.24 -4.52 -30.36
C ASP A 20 16.71 -4.63 -28.90
N TYR A 21 17.93 -4.19 -28.58
CA TYR A 21 18.43 -4.02 -27.21
C TYR A 21 17.65 -2.93 -26.46
N ASN A 22 17.34 -1.81 -27.15
CA ASN A 22 16.48 -0.74 -26.63
C ASN A 22 14.99 -1.10 -26.65
N ARG A 23 14.52 -1.96 -27.56
CA ARG A 23 13.13 -2.49 -27.55
C ARG A 23 12.86 -3.43 -26.39
N LYS A 24 13.87 -4.10 -25.83
CA LYS A 24 13.73 -4.79 -24.53
C LYS A 24 13.47 -3.82 -23.35
N LYS A 25 13.56 -2.50 -23.57
CA LYS A 25 13.17 -1.44 -22.61
C LYS A 25 11.91 -0.68 -23.04
N GLY A 26 10.99 -1.33 -23.77
CA GLY A 26 9.70 -0.74 -24.15
C GLY A 26 8.55 -1.34 -23.36
N GLY A 27 8.61 -1.24 -22.02
CA GLY A 27 7.63 -1.69 -21.04
C GLY A 27 7.69 -0.77 -19.85
N GLY A 28 6.66 0.06 -19.65
CA GLY A 28 6.56 1.15 -18.66
C GLY A 28 7.58 1.04 -17.52
N SER A 29 8.66 1.78 -17.67
CA SER A 29 9.73 1.87 -16.69
C SER A 29 9.29 2.88 -15.64
N LEU A 30 9.26 2.46 -14.39
CA LEU A 30 9.04 3.35 -13.25
C LEU A 30 10.06 4.50 -13.22
N PHE A 31 11.26 4.24 -13.74
CA PHE A 31 12.37 5.18 -13.79
C PHE A 31 12.43 5.89 -15.14
N ARG A 32 12.97 7.09 -15.15
CA ARG A 32 13.23 7.82 -16.39
C ARG A 32 14.24 7.07 -17.27
N THR A 33 14.13 7.26 -18.58
CA THR A 33 14.99 6.59 -19.56
C THR A 33 16.32 7.30 -19.81
N ASP A 34 16.43 8.56 -19.39
CA ASP A 34 17.57 9.46 -19.60
C ASP A 34 18.57 9.49 -18.44
N LEU A 35 18.45 8.55 -17.50
CA LEU A 35 19.33 8.49 -16.33
C LEU A 35 20.76 8.09 -16.71
N GLN A 36 21.73 8.93 -16.37
CA GLN A 36 23.16 8.67 -16.51
C GLN A 36 23.79 8.49 -15.12
N GLY A 37 24.68 7.50 -14.98
CA GLY A 37 25.42 7.26 -13.73
C GLY A 37 24.64 6.59 -12.60
N VAL A 38 23.42 6.10 -12.86
CA VAL A 38 22.60 5.41 -11.85
C VAL A 38 22.76 3.90 -11.99
N ASN A 39 23.22 3.26 -10.92
CA ASN A 39 23.34 1.81 -10.85
C ASN A 39 22.07 1.21 -10.25
N PHE A 40 21.39 0.33 -10.99
CA PHE A 40 20.22 -0.38 -10.48
C PHE A 40 20.61 -1.75 -9.95
N TRP A 41 20.35 -2.00 -8.66
CA TRP A 41 20.61 -3.29 -8.07
C TRP A 41 19.47 -4.27 -8.32
N GLN A 42 19.84 -5.48 -8.75
CA GLN A 42 18.91 -6.60 -8.89
C GLN A 42 19.22 -7.65 -7.83
N CYS A 43 18.32 -7.77 -6.86
CA CYS A 43 18.40 -8.79 -5.82
C CYS A 43 18.40 -10.20 -6.45
N LYS A 44 19.42 -11.01 -6.20
CA LYS A 44 19.56 -12.37 -6.75
C LYS A 44 18.90 -13.38 -5.80
N GLU A 45 18.84 -14.66 -6.17
CA GLU A 45 18.33 -15.72 -5.29
C GLU A 45 19.44 -16.22 -4.35
N THR A 46 19.95 -15.33 -3.50
CA THR A 46 21.05 -15.61 -2.57
C THR A 46 20.83 -14.94 -1.22
N ASP A 47 21.76 -15.17 -0.30
CA ASP A 47 21.91 -14.34 0.88
C ASP A 47 22.45 -12.97 0.47
N HIS A 48 21.97 -11.94 1.14
CA HIS A 48 22.27 -10.55 0.84
C HIS A 48 22.64 -9.79 2.11
N LEU A 49 23.66 -8.94 2.00
CA LEU A 49 24.05 -7.97 3.02
C LEU A 49 23.98 -6.57 2.41
N LEU A 50 23.14 -5.71 2.96
CA LEU A 50 23.01 -4.35 2.46
C LEU A 50 22.78 -3.32 3.56
N ASP A 51 23.28 -2.12 3.29
CA ASP A 51 23.02 -0.94 4.08
C ASP A 51 22.10 -0.01 3.29
N ILE A 52 21.11 0.58 3.95
CA ILE A 52 20.25 1.61 3.36
C ILE A 52 20.88 2.96 3.63
N ILE A 53 21.06 3.75 2.58
CA ILE A 53 21.67 5.07 2.65
C ILE A 53 20.56 6.13 2.66
N PRO A 54 20.52 7.01 3.68
CA PRO A 54 19.60 8.13 3.71
C PRO A 54 19.96 9.15 2.63
N TYR A 55 19.00 9.96 2.24
CA TYR A 55 19.15 11.00 1.24
C TYR A 55 18.20 12.16 1.54
N THR A 56 18.56 13.34 1.07
CA THR A 56 17.64 14.47 1.07
C THR A 56 16.65 14.32 -0.08
N ALA A 57 15.36 14.21 0.25
CA ALA A 57 14.30 14.07 -0.72
C ALA A 57 14.11 15.33 -1.56
N GLY A 58 13.75 15.19 -2.83
CA GLY A 58 13.51 16.32 -3.71
C GLY A 58 12.11 16.94 -3.52
N ASP A 59 11.68 17.70 -4.52
CA ASP A 59 10.41 18.42 -4.52
C ASP A 59 9.20 17.50 -4.71
N MET A 60 9.42 16.30 -5.25
CA MET A 60 8.36 15.39 -5.68
C MET A 60 8.24 14.17 -4.75
N ASP A 61 8.67 14.29 -3.50
CA ASP A 61 8.40 13.27 -2.48
C ASP A 61 6.91 13.26 -2.08
N PRO A 62 6.22 12.10 -2.13
CA PRO A 62 4.80 12.02 -1.76
C PRO A 62 4.50 12.22 -0.27
N VAL A 63 5.50 12.04 0.59
CA VAL A 63 5.36 12.07 2.06
C VAL A 63 5.83 13.41 2.59
N GLU A 64 7.11 13.75 2.41
CA GLU A 64 7.73 14.97 2.92
C GLU A 64 8.78 15.50 1.93
N PRO A 65 8.40 16.44 1.04
CA PRO A 65 9.35 17.09 0.14
C PRO A 65 10.46 17.83 0.91
N ARG A 66 11.69 17.77 0.40
CA ARG A 66 12.87 18.46 0.95
C ARG A 66 13.27 18.07 2.37
N SER A 67 12.85 16.90 2.86
CA SER A 67 13.29 16.37 4.16
C SER A 67 14.26 15.20 3.99
N GLU A 68 14.93 14.83 5.07
CA GLU A 68 15.76 13.62 5.11
C GLU A 68 14.86 12.39 5.08
N SER A 69 15.06 11.56 4.06
CA SER A 69 14.33 10.31 3.88
C SER A 69 15.30 9.16 3.62
N TYR A 70 14.81 7.94 3.72
CA TYR A 70 15.56 6.72 3.40
C TYR A 70 14.79 5.81 2.46
N VAL A 71 13.52 6.14 2.18
CA VAL A 71 12.64 5.33 1.34
C VAL A 71 11.70 6.24 0.56
N LEU A 72 11.57 5.99 -0.74
CA LEU A 72 10.53 6.58 -1.56
C LEU A 72 9.40 5.57 -1.76
N GLU A 73 8.18 5.95 -1.39
CA GLU A 73 7.00 5.10 -1.50
C GLU A 73 6.04 5.61 -2.57
N LEU A 74 5.71 4.75 -3.55
CA LEU A 74 4.83 5.15 -4.64
C LEU A 74 3.86 4.04 -5.05
N TYR A 75 2.65 4.43 -5.42
CA TYR A 75 1.63 3.51 -5.93
C TYR A 75 1.76 3.39 -7.44
N VAL A 76 1.65 2.18 -7.97
CA VAL A 76 1.78 1.93 -9.42
C VAL A 76 0.60 1.12 -9.94
N HIS A 77 0.17 1.41 -11.16
CA HIS A 77 -0.61 0.49 -11.97
C HIS A 77 0.36 -0.46 -12.68
N ASN A 78 0.09 -1.76 -12.61
CA ASN A 78 0.87 -2.78 -13.31
C ASN A 78 0.17 -3.16 -14.61
N ASN A 79 0.91 -3.71 -15.56
CA ASN A 79 0.39 -4.25 -16.83
C ASN A 79 -0.43 -3.22 -17.62
N VAL A 80 0.03 -1.96 -17.64
CA VAL A 80 -0.65 -0.89 -18.39
C VAL A 80 -0.15 -0.84 -19.83
N GLY A 81 -1.09 -0.69 -20.75
CA GLY A 81 -0.81 -0.51 -22.18
C GLY A 81 -0.39 -1.80 -22.89
N GLN A 82 -0.02 -1.67 -24.16
CA GLN A 82 0.46 -2.80 -24.97
C GLN A 82 1.83 -3.32 -24.50
N THR A 83 2.53 -2.47 -23.74
CA THR A 83 3.88 -2.72 -23.26
C THR A 83 3.90 -3.41 -21.89
N GLU A 84 2.73 -3.66 -21.30
CA GLU A 84 2.54 -4.23 -19.96
C GLU A 84 3.40 -3.54 -18.88
N GLY A 85 3.49 -2.23 -18.97
CA GLY A 85 4.34 -1.40 -18.15
C GLY A 85 3.87 -1.19 -16.71
N MET A 86 4.79 -0.72 -15.86
CA MET A 86 4.48 -0.11 -14.57
C MET A 86 4.37 1.41 -14.74
N ILE A 87 3.25 1.98 -14.35
CA ILE A 87 3.01 3.44 -14.41
C ILE A 87 2.66 3.94 -13.02
N VAL A 88 3.23 5.06 -12.62
CA VAL A 88 2.91 5.69 -11.33
C VAL A 88 1.45 6.14 -11.28
N CYS A 89 0.74 5.73 -10.24
CA CYS A 89 -0.61 6.16 -9.97
C CYS A 89 -0.61 7.52 -9.27
N MET A 90 -0.90 8.58 -10.03
CA MET A 90 -1.00 9.95 -9.50
C MET A 90 -2.14 10.14 -8.49
N ALA A 91 -3.21 9.34 -8.60
CA ALA A 91 -4.35 9.42 -7.70
C ALA A 91 -4.10 8.84 -6.32
N GLU A 92 -3.36 7.74 -6.20
CA GLU A 92 -3.05 7.20 -4.89
C GLU A 92 -1.84 7.89 -4.26
N THR A 93 -0.84 8.22 -5.08
CA THR A 93 0.43 8.83 -4.63
C THR A 93 0.26 10.31 -4.26
N PHE A 94 -0.34 11.14 -5.11
CA PHE A 94 -0.47 12.60 -4.86
C PHE A 94 -1.92 13.10 -4.75
N LYS A 95 -2.91 12.20 -4.74
CA LYS A 95 -4.34 12.55 -4.77
C LYS A 95 -4.75 13.42 -5.96
N LYS A 96 -4.00 13.33 -7.07
CA LYS A 96 -4.24 14.01 -8.35
C LYS A 96 -5.14 13.17 -9.28
N PRO A 97 -5.77 13.74 -10.32
CA PRO A 97 -6.55 12.96 -11.27
C PRO A 97 -5.69 11.88 -11.97
N CYS A 98 -6.25 10.70 -12.16
CA CYS A 98 -5.59 9.56 -12.82
C CYS A 98 -6.60 8.88 -13.76
N PRO A 99 -6.34 8.80 -15.07
CA PRO A 99 -7.31 8.27 -16.03
C PRO A 99 -7.70 6.81 -15.76
N ILE A 100 -6.73 5.97 -15.36
CA ILE A 100 -6.96 4.55 -15.05
C ILE A 100 -7.88 4.40 -13.83
N CYS A 101 -7.67 5.24 -12.81
CA CYS A 101 -8.51 5.23 -11.62
C CYS A 101 -9.93 5.74 -11.90
N GLU A 102 -10.08 6.71 -12.80
CA GLU A 102 -11.38 7.20 -13.25
C GLU A 102 -12.16 6.11 -14.00
N GLU A 103 -11.49 5.40 -14.92
CA GLU A 103 -12.09 4.30 -15.65
C GLU A 103 -12.48 3.14 -14.72
N ARG A 104 -11.61 2.78 -13.77
CA ARG A 104 -11.92 1.79 -12.73
C ARG A 104 -13.20 2.17 -11.96
N ARG A 105 -13.33 3.42 -11.52
CA ARG A 105 -14.55 3.89 -10.82
C ARG A 105 -15.78 3.83 -11.73
N ARG A 106 -15.62 4.10 -13.03
CA ARG A 106 -16.71 3.99 -14.01
C ARG A 106 -17.19 2.54 -14.15
N LEU A 107 -16.27 1.58 -14.24
CA LEU A 107 -16.60 0.15 -14.34
C LEU A 107 -17.29 -0.37 -13.07
N ILE A 108 -16.81 0.02 -11.88
CA ILE A 108 -17.46 -0.31 -10.60
C ILE A 108 -18.91 0.20 -10.57
N LYS A 109 -19.14 1.45 -10.99
CA LYS A 109 -20.48 2.04 -11.03
C LYS A 109 -21.42 1.33 -12.02
N LYS A 110 -20.86 0.80 -13.11
CA LYS A 110 -21.61 0.05 -14.12
C LYS A 110 -21.90 -1.40 -13.73
N GLY A 111 -21.28 -1.91 -12.65
CA GLY A 111 -21.40 -3.31 -12.24
C GLY A 111 -20.76 -4.26 -13.26
N GLU A 112 -19.69 -3.83 -13.91
CA GLU A 112 -18.94 -4.63 -14.88
C GLU A 112 -18.09 -5.72 -14.20
N ASP A 113 -17.48 -6.56 -15.03
CA ASP A 113 -16.69 -7.72 -14.60
C ASP A 113 -15.60 -7.38 -13.56
N ASP A 114 -15.59 -8.18 -12.49
CA ASP A 114 -14.67 -8.05 -11.35
C ASP A 114 -13.21 -8.22 -11.76
N GLN A 115 -12.94 -9.05 -12.78
CA GLN A 115 -11.56 -9.30 -13.21
C GLN A 115 -10.96 -8.06 -13.87
N ARG A 116 -11.71 -7.42 -14.77
CA ARG A 116 -11.30 -6.16 -15.39
C ARG A 116 -11.06 -5.06 -14.37
N ILE A 117 -11.87 -4.98 -13.31
CA ILE A 117 -11.68 -4.01 -12.22
C ILE A 117 -10.39 -4.28 -11.45
N LYS A 118 -10.07 -5.55 -11.17
CA LYS A 118 -8.84 -5.95 -10.48
C LYS A 118 -7.60 -5.60 -11.30
N ASP A 119 -7.62 -5.82 -12.61
CA ASP A 119 -6.47 -5.56 -13.47
C ASP A 119 -6.13 -4.05 -13.53
N LEU A 120 -7.14 -3.17 -13.44
CA LEU A 120 -6.96 -1.72 -13.38
C LEU A 120 -6.65 -1.18 -11.98
N THR A 121 -6.75 -2.03 -10.96
CA THR A 121 -6.53 -1.60 -9.58
C THR A 121 -5.04 -1.32 -9.39
N PRO A 122 -4.67 -0.13 -8.87
CA PRO A 122 -3.28 0.14 -8.54
C PRO A 122 -2.80 -0.88 -7.50
N SER A 123 -1.50 -1.12 -7.46
CA SER A 123 -0.87 -2.01 -6.48
C SER A 123 -1.41 -1.72 -5.08
N ARG A 124 -1.92 -2.76 -4.40
CA ARG A 124 -2.51 -2.64 -3.05
C ARG A 124 -1.54 -2.04 -2.04
N TYR A 125 -0.25 -2.33 -2.22
CA TYR A 125 0.83 -1.81 -1.40
C TYR A 125 1.77 -0.97 -2.26
N PRO A 126 2.32 0.13 -1.73
CA PRO A 126 3.27 0.93 -2.48
C PRO A 126 4.53 0.13 -2.82
N ARG A 127 5.22 0.55 -3.87
CA ARG A 127 6.61 0.16 -4.12
C ARG A 127 7.48 1.00 -3.22
N SER A 128 8.45 0.36 -2.58
CA SER A 128 9.48 1.03 -1.79
C SER A 128 10.77 1.05 -2.59
N ILE A 129 11.39 2.21 -2.68
CA ILE A 129 12.64 2.44 -3.40
C ILE A 129 13.67 2.97 -2.41
N TYR A 130 14.89 2.45 -2.49
CA TYR A 130 15.97 2.75 -1.56
C TYR A 130 17.27 3.03 -2.33
N ASN A 131 18.11 3.88 -1.75
CA ASN A 131 19.55 3.86 -2.01
C ASN A 131 20.18 2.80 -1.11
N ILE A 132 20.98 1.92 -1.69
CA ILE A 132 21.64 0.84 -0.97
C ILE A 132 23.11 0.72 -1.34
N VAL A 133 23.89 0.21 -0.41
CA VAL A 133 25.23 -0.35 -0.68
C VAL A 133 25.16 -1.84 -0.42
N CYS A 134 25.63 -2.64 -1.37
CA CYS A 134 25.56 -4.09 -1.31
C CYS A 134 26.95 -4.67 -1.02
N TYR A 135 27.04 -5.50 0.01
CA TYR A 135 28.28 -6.11 0.50
C TYR A 135 28.38 -7.62 0.18
N ASP A 136 27.60 -8.10 -0.78
CA ASP A 136 27.60 -9.51 -1.18
C ASP A 136 28.95 -9.94 -1.77
N SER A 137 29.59 -9.02 -2.50
CA SER A 137 30.90 -9.21 -3.12
C SER A 137 31.61 -7.86 -3.27
N ARG A 138 32.95 -7.90 -3.38
CA ARG A 138 33.74 -6.69 -3.66
C ARG A 138 33.31 -5.98 -4.94
N GLU A 139 32.87 -6.73 -5.95
CA GLU A 139 32.37 -6.14 -7.20
C GLU A 139 31.06 -5.37 -7.03
N GLU A 140 30.18 -5.77 -6.10
CA GLU A 140 28.96 -5.03 -5.79
C GLU A 140 29.26 -3.83 -4.89
N GLU A 141 30.23 -3.96 -3.99
CA GLU A 141 30.71 -2.89 -3.11
C GLU A 141 31.39 -1.77 -3.91
N ASP A 142 32.22 -2.11 -4.90
CA ASP A 142 32.93 -1.17 -5.77
C ASP A 142 31.98 -0.32 -6.65
N LYS A 143 30.73 -0.77 -6.85
CA LYS A 143 29.70 0.02 -7.57
C LYS A 143 29.17 1.18 -6.73
N GLY A 144 29.45 1.20 -5.43
CA GLY A 144 28.97 2.20 -4.50
C GLY A 144 27.46 2.15 -4.32
N VAL A 145 26.84 3.33 -4.28
CA VAL A 145 25.39 3.44 -4.09
C VAL A 145 24.64 2.93 -5.32
N GLN A 146 23.67 2.06 -5.07
CA GLN A 146 22.78 1.49 -6.06
C GLN A 146 21.32 1.74 -5.67
N VAL A 147 20.45 1.85 -6.66
CA VAL A 147 19.01 2.02 -6.48
C VAL A 147 18.34 0.67 -6.49
N TRP A 148 17.57 0.38 -5.44
CA TRP A 148 16.80 -0.84 -5.32
C TRP A 148 15.31 -0.54 -5.12
N HIS A 149 14.47 -1.14 -5.97
CA HIS A 149 13.01 -1.07 -5.83
C HIS A 149 12.44 -2.43 -5.46
N THR A 150 11.54 -2.45 -4.49
CA THR A 150 10.91 -3.67 -3.97
C THR A 150 9.45 -3.40 -3.57
N SER A 151 8.74 -4.42 -3.11
CA SER A 151 7.38 -4.29 -2.60
C SER A 151 7.40 -3.92 -1.12
N ASN A 152 6.66 -2.89 -0.72
CA ASN A 152 6.50 -2.51 0.70
C ASN A 152 6.01 -3.71 1.54
N TYR A 153 5.06 -4.47 1.00
CA TYR A 153 4.47 -5.63 1.68
C TYR A 153 5.48 -6.75 1.96
N LEU A 154 6.41 -6.99 1.03
CA LEU A 154 7.35 -8.10 1.15
C LEU A 154 8.58 -7.75 2.00
N LEU A 155 8.97 -6.48 2.06
CA LEU A 155 10.18 -6.06 2.75
C LEU A 155 9.94 -4.98 3.79
N GLN A 156 9.47 -3.79 3.38
CA GLN A 156 9.38 -2.61 4.26
C GLN A 156 8.56 -2.88 5.53
N GLN A 157 7.42 -3.56 5.43
CA GLN A 157 6.61 -3.88 6.62
C GLN A 157 7.35 -4.76 7.62
N TYR A 158 8.15 -5.71 7.13
CA TYR A 158 8.96 -6.57 7.97
C TYR A 158 10.16 -5.81 8.57
N LEU A 159 10.81 -4.93 7.80
CA LEU A 159 11.86 -4.04 8.30
C LEU A 159 11.34 -3.15 9.43
N LEU A 160 10.19 -2.49 9.24
CA LEU A 160 9.57 -1.64 10.25
C LEU A 160 9.15 -2.43 11.49
N ALA A 161 8.63 -3.64 11.31
CA ALA A 161 8.27 -4.52 12.42
C ALA A 161 9.51 -4.94 13.24
N LEU A 162 10.63 -5.20 12.58
CA LEU A 162 11.91 -5.51 13.23
C LEU A 162 12.53 -4.28 13.90
N ALA A 163 12.37 -3.10 13.29
CA ALA A 163 12.92 -1.86 13.83
C ALA A 163 12.19 -1.43 15.10
N LYS A 164 10.91 -1.78 15.25
CA LYS A 164 10.10 -1.43 16.42
C LYS A 164 10.50 -2.25 17.65
N ARG A 165 11.03 -1.58 18.68
CA ARG A 165 11.39 -2.22 19.96
C ARG A 165 10.15 -2.34 20.86
N PRO A 166 9.85 -3.54 21.41
CA PRO A 166 8.78 -3.67 22.39
C PRO A 166 9.20 -3.01 23.71
N VAL A 167 8.50 -1.94 24.10
CA VAL A 167 8.74 -1.25 25.36
C VAL A 167 7.95 -1.95 26.47
N ARG A 168 8.61 -2.28 27.59
CA ARG A 168 7.89 -2.79 28.77
C ARG A 168 7.07 -1.65 29.40
N PRO A 169 5.82 -1.91 29.82
CA PRO A 169 5.04 -0.93 30.56
C PRO A 169 5.83 -0.39 31.76
N GLY A 170 6.06 0.93 31.81
CA GLY A 170 6.77 1.62 32.89
C GLY A 170 8.23 2.01 32.60
N GLN A 171 8.81 1.57 31.48
CA GLN A 171 10.18 1.97 31.09
C GLN A 171 10.12 3.16 30.12
N LYS A 172 10.50 4.36 30.58
CA LYS A 172 10.33 5.63 29.84
C LYS A 172 11.47 5.99 28.88
N SER A 173 12.58 5.24 28.87
CA SER A 173 13.86 5.75 28.33
C SER A 173 14.51 4.89 27.24
N VAL A 174 13.77 4.03 26.54
CA VAL A 174 14.32 3.28 25.40
C VAL A 174 13.73 3.86 24.12
N GLU A 175 14.59 4.25 23.19
CA GLU A 175 14.17 4.68 21.86
C GLU A 175 13.28 3.60 21.23
N PRO A 176 12.08 3.96 20.77
CA PRO A 176 11.07 2.99 20.32
C PRO A 176 11.44 2.31 18.99
N PHE A 177 12.40 2.87 18.26
CA PHE A 177 12.82 2.38 16.96
C PHE A 177 14.33 2.21 16.89
N ILE A 178 14.77 1.24 16.09
CA ILE A 178 16.17 1.06 15.69
C ILE A 178 16.40 1.95 14.47
N ALA A 179 17.30 2.93 14.58
CA ALA A 179 17.72 3.78 13.47
C ALA A 179 18.69 3.00 12.54
N PHE A 180 18.18 2.00 11.82
CA PHE A 180 19.02 1.13 10.98
C PHE A 180 19.69 1.87 9.80
N MET A 181 19.14 3.00 9.38
CA MET A 181 19.61 3.84 8.27
C MET A 181 20.63 4.90 8.71
N ASP A 182 20.94 5.00 10.01
CA ASP A 182 21.89 6.00 10.50
C ASP A 182 23.28 5.76 9.87
N LEU A 183 24.05 6.80 9.57
CA LEU A 183 25.35 6.67 8.91
C LEU A 183 26.44 6.16 9.87
N ASP A 184 26.30 6.46 11.16
CA ASP A 184 27.27 6.13 12.20
C ASP A 184 26.87 4.84 12.95
N GLU A 185 25.68 4.80 13.52
CA GLU A 185 25.19 3.76 14.45
C GLU A 185 24.13 2.82 13.85
N GLY A 186 23.94 2.90 12.53
CA GLY A 186 23.00 2.09 11.76
C GLY A 186 23.28 0.58 11.78
N LYS A 187 22.48 -0.15 11.02
CA LYS A 187 22.49 -1.62 10.98
C LYS A 187 22.57 -2.12 9.55
N THR A 188 23.35 -3.17 9.34
CA THR A 188 23.33 -3.90 8.09
C THR A 188 22.12 -4.82 8.07
N ILE A 189 21.39 -4.80 6.95
CA ILE A 189 20.23 -5.64 6.72
C ILE A 189 20.72 -6.93 6.07
N VAL A 190 20.42 -8.04 6.73
CA VAL A 190 20.75 -9.37 6.21
C VAL A 190 19.47 -10.14 5.94
N PHE A 191 19.35 -10.68 4.74
CA PHE A 191 18.22 -11.52 4.35
C PHE A 191 18.61 -12.48 3.24
N LYS A 192 17.78 -13.50 3.05
CA LYS A 192 17.84 -14.39 1.91
C LYS A 192 16.65 -14.14 1.01
N ARG A 193 16.87 -14.00 -0.30
CA ARG A 193 15.78 -14.00 -1.27
C ARG A 193 15.58 -15.40 -1.84
N GLU A 194 14.35 -15.88 -1.80
CA GLU A 194 13.95 -17.13 -2.44
C GLU A 194 12.76 -16.92 -3.39
N GLY A 195 12.70 -17.71 -4.46
CA GLY A 195 11.59 -17.71 -5.41
C GLY A 195 11.71 -16.70 -6.56
N LYS A 196 10.80 -16.86 -7.53
CA LYS A 196 10.76 -16.07 -8.78
C LYS A 196 9.39 -15.42 -8.95
N LYS A 197 9.39 -14.15 -9.39
CA LYS A 197 8.17 -13.37 -9.66
C LYS A 197 7.21 -13.40 -8.47
N GLU A 198 6.06 -14.04 -8.60
CA GLU A 198 4.99 -14.11 -7.60
C GLU A 198 5.35 -14.95 -6.36
N SER A 199 6.32 -15.86 -6.47
CA SER A 199 6.78 -16.66 -5.33
C SER A 199 7.94 -16.03 -4.56
N THR A 200 8.29 -14.77 -4.87
CA THR A 200 9.40 -14.08 -4.22
C THR A 200 9.11 -13.88 -2.73
N LYS A 201 10.04 -14.34 -1.89
CA LYS A 201 10.01 -14.18 -0.44
C LYS A 201 11.37 -13.72 0.06
N TYR A 202 11.34 -12.86 1.07
CA TYR A 202 12.53 -12.48 1.83
C TYR A 202 12.47 -13.23 3.17
N ILE A 203 13.44 -14.10 3.41
CA ILE A 203 13.51 -14.99 4.57
C ILE A 203 14.72 -14.60 5.41
N GLY A 204 14.63 -14.79 6.73
CA GLY A 204 15.77 -14.55 7.63
C GLY A 204 16.18 -13.09 7.75
N LEU A 205 15.26 -12.16 7.42
CA LEU A 205 15.44 -10.73 7.56
C LEU A 205 15.81 -10.39 9.01
N ARG A 206 16.98 -9.78 9.19
CA ARG A 206 17.50 -9.36 10.50
C ARG A 206 18.42 -8.15 10.34
N PHE A 207 18.67 -7.49 11.46
CA PHE A 207 19.67 -6.43 11.57
C PHE A 207 20.94 -6.97 12.21
N GLU A 208 22.08 -6.65 11.63
CA GLU A 208 23.40 -6.90 12.19
C GLU A 208 24.06 -5.57 12.56
N ASP A 209 24.76 -5.56 13.70
CA ASP A 209 25.48 -4.38 14.18
C ASP A 209 26.68 -4.10 13.29
N ARG A 210 26.82 -2.85 12.85
CA ARG A 210 27.99 -2.42 12.09
C ARG A 210 29.15 -2.11 13.03
N ASN A 211 30.34 -2.51 12.60
CA ASN A 211 31.61 -2.15 13.24
C ASN A 211 32.36 -1.06 12.45
N TYR A 212 31.69 -0.45 11.47
CA TYR A 212 32.19 0.64 10.63
C TYR A 212 31.14 1.73 10.52
N LYS A 213 31.58 2.91 10.08
CA LYS A 213 30.74 4.05 9.73
C LYS A 213 30.66 4.12 8.21
N ILE A 214 29.53 4.57 7.67
CA ILE A 214 29.43 4.85 6.23
C ILE A 214 30.19 6.15 5.97
N ASP A 215 31.12 6.11 5.01
CA ASP A 215 31.89 7.30 4.62
C ASP A 215 30.97 8.38 4.01
N ASP A 216 31.26 9.64 4.31
CA ASP A 216 30.52 10.79 3.78
C ASP A 216 30.52 10.81 2.24
N GLU A 217 31.56 10.26 1.59
CA GLU A 217 31.61 10.13 0.12
C GLU A 217 30.48 9.25 -0.42
N ILE A 218 30.20 8.14 0.27
CA ILE A 218 29.10 7.22 -0.07
C ILE A 218 27.77 7.90 0.21
N ALA A 219 27.63 8.55 1.38
CA ALA A 219 26.41 9.28 1.73
C ALA A 219 26.07 10.38 0.72
N ASN A 220 27.06 11.16 0.29
CA ASN A 220 26.89 12.21 -0.71
C ASN A 220 26.67 11.68 -2.13
N SER A 221 27.02 10.41 -2.40
CA SER A 221 26.72 9.75 -3.67
C SER A 221 25.28 9.21 -3.74
N ALA A 222 24.50 9.31 -2.65
CA ALA A 222 23.11 8.90 -2.64
C ALA A 222 22.28 9.69 -3.64
N HIS A 223 21.46 8.99 -4.41
CA HIS A 223 20.63 9.61 -5.42
C HIS A 223 19.35 10.19 -4.80
N VAL A 224 18.92 11.35 -5.31
CA VAL A 224 17.61 11.92 -5.01
C VAL A 224 16.55 11.06 -5.71
N LEU A 225 15.91 10.17 -4.95
CA LEU A 225 15.13 9.07 -5.53
C LEU A 225 13.93 9.55 -6.35
N ASP A 226 13.29 10.65 -5.99
CA ASP A 226 12.12 11.20 -6.68
C ASP A 226 12.47 11.80 -8.05
N GLU A 227 13.69 12.28 -8.24
CA GLU A 227 14.17 12.77 -9.54
C GLU A 227 14.40 11.64 -10.54
N LEU A 228 14.63 10.42 -10.05
CA LEU A 228 14.81 9.22 -10.88
C LEU A 228 13.49 8.68 -11.44
N ILE A 229 12.37 9.02 -10.81
CA ILE A 229 11.05 8.52 -11.18
C ILE A 229 10.53 9.26 -12.39
N HIS A 230 9.98 8.51 -13.33
CA HIS A 230 9.19 9.11 -14.39
C HIS A 230 7.79 9.43 -13.83
N TRP A 231 7.50 10.72 -13.71
CA TRP A 231 6.20 11.23 -13.26
C TRP A 231 5.31 11.50 -14.48
N PRO A 232 4.43 10.55 -14.88
CA PRO A 232 3.63 10.71 -16.08
C PRO A 232 2.55 11.79 -15.90
N SER A 233 2.34 12.59 -16.94
CA SER A 233 1.20 13.49 -17.07
C SER A 233 -0.09 12.71 -17.31
N TYR A 234 -1.25 13.37 -17.10
CA TYR A 234 -2.56 12.76 -17.36
C TYR A 234 -2.67 12.25 -18.81
N ASP A 235 -2.20 13.05 -19.76
CA ASP A 235 -2.30 12.74 -21.19
C ASP A 235 -1.38 11.58 -21.59
N GLU A 236 -0.18 11.48 -21.00
CA GLU A 236 0.71 10.33 -21.20
C GLU A 236 0.10 9.04 -20.67
N VAL A 237 -0.47 9.06 -19.46
CA VAL A 237 -1.18 7.89 -18.92
C VAL A 237 -2.38 7.53 -19.79
N TYR A 238 -3.10 8.53 -20.29
CA TYR A 238 -4.25 8.32 -21.18
C TYR A 238 -3.82 7.65 -22.49
N GLN A 239 -2.78 8.19 -23.14
CA GLN A 239 -2.25 7.64 -24.38
C GLN A 239 -1.75 6.20 -24.23
N GLU A 240 -1.01 5.90 -23.16
CA GLU A 240 -0.51 4.53 -22.95
C GLU A 240 -1.65 3.56 -22.64
N PHE A 241 -2.69 4.01 -21.93
CA PHE A 241 -3.81 3.16 -21.53
C PHE A 241 -4.83 2.90 -22.67
N TRP A 242 -5.22 3.92 -23.43
CA TRP A 242 -6.21 3.79 -24.53
C TRP A 242 -5.58 3.69 -25.92
N GLY A 243 -4.27 3.88 -26.05
CA GLY A 243 -3.57 3.89 -27.35
C GLY A 243 -3.95 5.09 -28.24
N THR A 244 -4.61 6.11 -27.69
CA THR A 244 -5.12 7.29 -28.39
C THR A 244 -4.96 8.53 -27.51
N ALA A 245 -4.71 9.70 -28.11
CA ALA A 245 -4.68 10.96 -27.36
C ALA A 245 -6.09 11.30 -26.85
N PRO A 246 -6.21 11.96 -25.67
CA PRO A 246 -7.51 12.41 -25.21
C PRO A 246 -8.11 13.33 -26.26
N GLU A 247 -9.36 13.05 -26.66
CA GLU A 247 -10.11 13.98 -27.50
C GLU A 247 -10.22 15.29 -26.71
N GLU A 248 -9.54 16.33 -27.19
CA GLU A 248 -9.75 17.70 -26.72
C GLU A 248 -11.23 17.98 -26.94
N LYS A 249 -12.03 17.88 -25.88
CA LYS A 249 -13.38 18.43 -25.88
C LYS A 249 -13.19 19.92 -26.08
N GLU A 250 -13.37 20.37 -27.33
CA GLU A 250 -13.59 21.76 -27.68
C GLU A 250 -14.51 22.32 -26.59
N LYS A 251 -13.98 23.26 -25.82
CA LYS A 251 -14.80 24.07 -24.93
C LYS A 251 -15.78 24.77 -25.85
N GLU A 252 -16.99 24.24 -25.96
CA GLU A 252 -18.11 24.98 -26.52
C GLU A 252 -18.25 26.25 -25.69
N GLU A 253 -17.70 27.33 -26.24
CA GLU A 253 -18.01 28.70 -25.89
C GLU A 253 -19.52 28.89 -26.10
N THR A 254 -20.29 28.61 -25.05
CA THR A 254 -21.65 29.15 -24.97
C THR A 254 -21.52 30.62 -24.60
N SER A 255 -21.39 31.42 -25.66
CA SER A 255 -21.62 32.85 -25.62
C SER A 255 -23.04 33.14 -25.14
N ASP A 256 -23.14 34.21 -24.35
CA ASP A 256 -24.27 35.13 -24.33
C ASP A 256 -25.47 34.80 -23.44
N ARG A 257 -25.36 35.20 -22.17
CA ARG A 257 -26.37 36.13 -21.64
C ARG A 257 -25.79 37.02 -20.53
N GLY A 258 -25.33 38.19 -20.93
CA GLY A 258 -25.05 39.28 -20.01
C GLY A 258 -26.31 39.76 -19.29
N LYS A 259 -26.17 40.05 -17.99
CA LYS A 259 -26.79 41.15 -17.24
C LYS A 259 -26.09 41.19 -15.88
N LYS A 260 -25.09 42.09 -15.72
CA LYS A 260 -25.27 43.47 -15.24
C LYS A 260 -25.51 43.48 -13.73
N TYR A 261 -24.48 43.78 -12.94
CA TYR A 261 -24.46 44.82 -11.89
C TYR A 261 -23.00 45.06 -11.46
N GLU A 262 -22.53 46.26 -11.76
CA GLU A 262 -21.32 46.88 -11.24
C GLU A 262 -21.49 47.30 -9.77
N GLU A 263 -20.33 47.41 -9.11
CA GLU A 263 -19.95 48.45 -8.14
C GLU A 263 -20.58 48.49 -6.73
N ALA A 264 -19.73 48.16 -5.75
CA ALA A 264 -19.02 49.13 -4.90
C ALA A 264 -19.16 48.95 -3.35
N VAL A 265 -18.12 49.46 -2.67
CA VAL A 265 -18.08 49.94 -1.26
C VAL A 265 -17.98 48.77 -0.22
N THR A 266 -17.02 48.63 0.72
CA THR A 266 -16.01 49.50 1.34
C THR A 266 -15.10 48.68 2.28
N GLU A 267 -13.88 49.16 2.49
CA GLU A 267 -13.06 48.93 3.69
C GLU A 267 -13.73 49.49 4.97
N GLY A 268 -13.46 48.90 6.13
CA GLY A 268 -13.75 49.54 7.42
C GLY A 268 -13.73 48.63 8.64
N GLU A 269 -12.69 48.79 9.46
CA GLU A 269 -12.41 48.17 10.77
C GLU A 269 -13.54 48.30 11.81
N LYS A 270 -13.66 47.36 12.76
CA LYS A 270 -13.23 47.52 14.18
C LYS A 270 -13.75 46.43 15.14
N GLU A 271 -12.95 46.28 16.19
CA GLU A 271 -13.03 45.50 17.42
C GLU A 271 -14.42 45.38 18.08
N GLU A 272 -14.68 44.26 18.76
CA GLU A 272 -14.75 44.20 20.23
C GLU A 272 -15.12 42.77 20.72
N GLN A 273 -14.23 42.19 21.53
CA GLN A 273 -14.59 41.26 22.62
C GLN A 273 -15.44 42.04 23.65
N PRO A 274 -16.31 41.46 24.53
CA PRO A 274 -15.87 40.45 25.51
C PRO A 274 -16.93 39.51 26.15
N THR A 275 -16.42 38.57 26.95
CA THR A 275 -16.85 38.19 28.32
C THR A 275 -17.27 36.75 28.62
N ARG A 276 -16.61 36.26 29.69
CA ARG A 276 -17.11 35.51 30.87
C ARG A 276 -17.58 34.06 30.68
N SER A 277 -16.87 33.07 31.21
CA SER A 277 -16.65 32.67 32.62
C SER A 277 -17.80 31.86 33.26
N ARG A 278 -17.38 30.81 33.99
CA ARG A 278 -18.06 29.96 35.00
C ARG A 278 -18.74 28.69 34.47
N ARG A 279 -18.20 27.51 34.78
CA ARG A 279 -18.21 26.72 36.04
C ARG A 279 -19.55 25.98 36.29
N ARG A 280 -19.47 24.65 36.07
CA ARG A 280 -19.79 23.53 36.99
C ARG A 280 -21.26 23.19 37.33
N SER A 281 -21.46 21.87 37.48
CA SER A 281 -22.52 21.09 38.18
C SER A 281 -23.87 20.92 37.46
N VAL A 282 -24.67 19.85 37.60
CA VAL A 282 -24.66 18.49 38.21
C VAL A 282 -26.07 17.88 37.87
N GLU A 283 -26.16 16.54 37.75
CA GLU A 283 -27.32 15.62 37.92
C GLU A 283 -28.70 15.75 37.22
N GLU A 284 -29.06 14.61 36.57
CA GLU A 284 -30.20 13.69 36.83
C GLU A 284 -31.62 13.93 36.25
N LYS A 285 -32.27 12.77 36.01
CA LYS A 285 -33.69 12.43 35.72
C LYS A 285 -34.16 12.42 34.25
N GLU A 286 -35.12 11.60 33.81
CA GLU A 286 -35.75 10.31 34.20
C GLU A 286 -36.65 9.91 33.00
N ASP A 287 -36.72 8.59 32.69
CA ASP A 287 -37.94 7.75 32.55
C ASP A 287 -39.05 7.98 31.46
N VAL A 288 -39.84 6.90 31.30
CA VAL A 288 -41.21 6.68 30.75
C VAL A 288 -41.44 6.35 29.23
N PRO A 289 -42.49 5.56 28.87
CA PRO A 289 -42.41 4.14 28.43
C PRO A 289 -43.48 3.79 27.33
N ASP A 290 -44.12 2.60 27.45
CA ASP A 290 -45.38 2.07 26.85
C ASP A 290 -45.30 1.16 25.59
N PRO A 291 -46.31 0.30 25.29
CA PRO A 291 -47.21 -0.51 26.14
C PRO A 291 -47.48 -1.96 25.60
N PRO A 292 -48.37 -2.77 26.26
CA PRO A 292 -48.71 -4.18 25.95
C PRO A 292 -50.17 -4.32 25.39
N PRO A 293 -50.96 -5.40 25.63
CA PRO A 293 -50.84 -6.86 25.39
C PRO A 293 -52.03 -7.46 24.57
N THR A 294 -51.98 -8.73 24.15
CA THR A 294 -53.21 -9.53 23.93
C THR A 294 -53.10 -10.99 24.39
N ARG A 295 -54.21 -11.48 24.95
CA ARG A 295 -54.46 -12.70 25.76
C ARG A 295 -54.97 -13.91 24.94
N SER A 296 -54.99 -15.07 25.62
CA SER A 296 -55.96 -16.21 25.57
C SER A 296 -55.33 -17.53 25.12
N ARG A 297 -55.29 -18.70 25.80
CA ARG A 297 -56.08 -19.48 26.79
C ARG A 297 -56.62 -20.78 26.15
N ARG A 298 -56.25 -21.95 26.74
CA ARG A 298 -56.80 -23.34 26.60
C ARG A 298 -56.54 -24.02 25.23
N GLN A 299 -56.36 -25.34 25.06
CA GLN A 299 -56.76 -26.56 25.80
C GLN A 299 -55.89 -27.76 25.33
N ALA A 300 -55.91 -28.88 26.08
CA ALA A 300 -55.20 -30.13 25.80
C ALA A 300 -55.80 -30.96 24.64
N THR A 301 -54.97 -31.75 23.94
CA THR A 301 -55.18 -33.19 23.57
C THR A 301 -54.03 -33.74 22.71
N GLU A 302 -53.67 -34.99 23.02
CA GLU A 302 -53.21 -36.13 22.19
C GLU A 302 -52.47 -35.98 20.85
N GLU A 303 -51.38 -36.75 20.81
CA GLU A 303 -50.96 -37.68 19.76
C GLU A 303 -50.38 -37.20 18.40
N THR A 304 -49.14 -37.68 18.21
CA THR A 304 -48.50 -38.13 16.96
C THR A 304 -48.26 -37.11 15.85
N GLU A 305 -46.98 -36.77 15.64
CA GLU A 305 -46.18 -37.07 14.44
C GLU A 305 -44.85 -36.26 14.49
N GLY A 306 -43.70 -36.93 14.36
CA GLY A 306 -42.36 -36.28 14.40
C GLY A 306 -41.96 -35.63 13.06
N PRO A 307 -40.67 -35.33 12.80
CA PRO A 307 -39.62 -34.78 13.65
C PRO A 307 -39.20 -33.37 13.15
N ALA A 308 -39.10 -32.37 14.04
CA ALA A 308 -38.52 -31.07 13.70
C ALA A 308 -37.02 -31.04 14.04
N LYS A 309 -36.17 -31.01 13.00
CA LYS A 309 -34.70 -30.87 13.10
C LYS A 309 -34.32 -29.52 13.71
N GLY A 310 -34.09 -29.48 15.03
CA GLY A 310 -33.49 -28.34 15.73
C GLY A 310 -31.97 -28.30 15.51
N LYS A 311 -31.44 -27.12 15.13
CA LYS A 311 -30.07 -26.95 14.62
C LYS A 311 -28.94 -27.01 15.68
N ASN A 312 -29.25 -27.08 16.98
CA ASN A 312 -28.22 -26.92 18.03
C ASN A 312 -28.33 -28.02 19.11
N LEU A 313 -28.10 -29.29 18.73
CA LEU A 313 -28.05 -30.41 19.69
C LEU A 313 -26.61 -30.90 19.79
N CYS A 314 -26.11 -31.07 21.02
CA CYS A 314 -24.82 -31.72 21.25
C CYS A 314 -24.92 -33.21 20.83
N PRO A 315 -24.03 -33.72 19.96
CA PRO A 315 -24.06 -35.12 19.52
C PRO A 315 -23.92 -36.12 20.67
N ALA A 316 -23.30 -35.71 21.78
CA ALA A 316 -23.15 -36.52 22.98
C ALA A 316 -24.32 -36.41 23.98
N GLY A 317 -25.42 -35.73 23.61
CA GLY A 317 -26.63 -35.61 24.42
C GLY A 317 -26.54 -34.65 25.61
N LYS A 318 -25.52 -33.78 25.65
CA LYS A 318 -25.32 -32.74 26.67
C LYS A 318 -25.86 -31.36 26.25
N ASN A 319 -25.78 -30.38 27.14
CA ASN A 319 -26.28 -29.03 26.87
C ASN A 319 -25.31 -28.29 25.96
N PHE A 320 -25.78 -27.94 24.76
CA PHE A 320 -25.00 -27.20 23.77
C PHE A 320 -24.69 -25.78 24.27
N GLY A 321 -23.42 -25.39 24.23
CA GLY A 321 -22.94 -24.07 24.70
C GLY A 321 -22.73 -23.95 26.21
N VAL A 322 -23.03 -24.98 27.01
CA VAL A 322 -22.82 -24.96 28.48
C VAL A 322 -21.71 -25.93 28.88
N ASP A 323 -21.78 -27.17 28.39
CA ASP A 323 -20.89 -28.26 28.80
C ASP A 323 -19.69 -28.40 27.83
N ILE A 324 -19.15 -27.27 27.33
CA ILE A 324 -18.05 -27.29 26.36
C ILE A 324 -16.74 -27.73 27.02
N ASP A 325 -15.99 -28.60 26.35
CA ASP A 325 -14.71 -29.19 26.80
C ASP A 325 -14.81 -30.09 28.05
N GLU A 326 -16.01 -30.42 28.52
CA GLU A 326 -16.20 -31.35 29.65
C GLU A 326 -16.14 -32.84 29.24
N LEU A 327 -16.45 -33.16 27.98
CA LEU A 327 -16.45 -34.53 27.48
C LEU A 327 -15.20 -34.80 26.65
N LYS A 328 -14.62 -36.01 26.80
CA LYS A 328 -13.51 -36.50 25.96
C LYS A 328 -13.85 -36.55 24.46
N GLU A 329 -15.14 -36.53 24.14
CA GLU A 329 -15.67 -36.55 22.77
C GLU A 329 -15.67 -35.15 22.13
N CYS A 330 -15.49 -34.08 22.91
CA CYS A 330 -15.41 -32.70 22.41
C CYS A 330 -14.23 -32.49 21.46
N ASP A 331 -13.09 -33.13 21.72
CA ASP A 331 -11.86 -33.01 20.92
C ASP A 331 -12.06 -33.40 19.44
N LYS A 332 -13.04 -34.25 19.15
CA LYS A 332 -13.35 -34.73 17.79
C LYS A 332 -14.75 -34.34 17.34
N CYS A 333 -15.41 -33.41 18.04
CA CYS A 333 -16.79 -33.05 17.77
C CYS A 333 -16.91 -32.10 16.57
N GLY A 334 -17.62 -32.52 15.53
CA GLY A 334 -17.80 -31.75 14.30
C GLY A 334 -18.56 -30.43 14.47
N VAL A 335 -19.33 -30.28 15.54
CA VAL A 335 -20.09 -29.06 15.88
C VAL A 335 -19.46 -28.24 17.02
N TRP A 336 -18.22 -28.57 17.41
CA TRP A 336 -17.52 -27.90 18.51
C TRP A 336 -17.41 -26.39 18.30
N LYS A 337 -17.13 -25.94 17.07
CA LYS A 337 -17.01 -24.51 16.73
C LYS A 337 -18.30 -23.71 16.96
N GLU A 338 -19.45 -24.34 16.75
CA GLU A 338 -20.75 -23.70 16.98
C GLU A 338 -21.09 -23.73 18.48
N CYS A 339 -20.72 -24.81 19.17
CA CYS A 339 -20.86 -24.92 20.63
C CYS A 339 -20.03 -23.84 21.35
N ALA A 340 -18.79 -23.58 20.90
CA ALA A 340 -17.92 -22.56 21.48
C ALA A 340 -18.47 -21.14 21.32
N LYS A 341 -19.05 -20.84 20.16
CA LYS A 341 -19.68 -19.53 19.91
C LYS A 341 -20.89 -19.30 20.81
N GLU A 342 -21.69 -20.33 21.04
CA GLU A 342 -22.84 -20.25 21.94
C GLU A 342 -22.39 -20.07 23.40
N ALA A 343 -21.32 -20.75 23.82
CA ALA A 343 -20.72 -20.57 25.15
C ALA A 343 -20.24 -19.12 25.37
N ASP A 344 -19.53 -18.54 24.41
CA ASP A 344 -19.09 -17.14 24.45
C ASP A 344 -20.28 -16.16 24.52
N ALA A 345 -21.36 -16.45 23.79
CA ALA A 345 -22.57 -15.64 23.81
C ALA A 345 -23.28 -15.69 25.17
N ILE A 346 -23.35 -16.87 25.80
CA ILE A 346 -23.92 -17.06 27.14
C ILE A 346 -23.06 -16.33 28.19
N GLU A 347 -21.72 -16.43 28.12
CA GLU A 347 -20.84 -15.66 29.02
C GLU A 347 -21.04 -14.15 28.87
N LYS A 348 -21.11 -13.66 27.63
CA LYS A 348 -21.30 -12.24 27.36
C LYS A 348 -22.67 -11.74 27.83
N ALA A 349 -23.70 -12.57 27.75
CA ALA A 349 -25.03 -12.28 28.29
C ALA A 349 -25.05 -12.26 29.82
N LYS A 350 -24.24 -13.08 30.51
CA LYS A 350 -24.10 -13.05 31.98
C LYS A 350 -23.30 -11.84 32.50
N ARG A 351 -22.42 -11.27 31.67
CA ARG A 351 -21.59 -10.09 32.01
C ARG A 351 -22.30 -8.75 31.77
N LYS A 352 -23.43 -8.75 31.06
CA LYS A 352 -24.34 -7.61 30.94
C LYS A 352 -25.41 -7.70 32.02
#